data_AF-A0A382TRT1-F1
#
_entry.id   AF-A0A382TRT1-F1
#
_cell.length_a   1.000
_cell.length_b   1.000
_cell.length_c   1.000
_cell.angle_alpha   90.00
_cell.angle_beta   90.00
_cell.angle_gamma   90.00
#
_symmetry.space_group_name_H-M   'P 1'
#
loop_
_entity.id
_entity.type
_entity.pdbx_description
1 polymer ?
#
loop_
_entity_poly.entity_id
_entity_poly.type
_entity_poly.pdbx_seq_one_letter_code
_entity_poly.pdbx_strand_id
1 'polypeptide(L)'
;NSVLSWKDSKSLYEEYNRLKEKAVNKKLITTNREAIRKTLRTLYRRIRIDNSIIYFNLKDMDIDDILDIFIRVNSGGTQLSKTDLLMSTITASWENARDRVEDLLDYINGKGRRFNFDIDFIMRTCLVLLDGNILFRVRSFGPEKIDEIKRNWRNIYLAIDKTVSILVDLGYDGMTLTSRNSVIPLVYYIYKGGEDKSKERNNFKKYLQHALLTGFFGIHGDQALVNLRNYLRKENREGGFNLKSRTFSFDHLKMNLKSSGKTIEITEDDLDDLLDKNKGREAFVVLSILYPQFEDNLK
;
A
#
# COMPACT_ATOMS: atom_id res chain seq x y z
N ASN A 1 -37.18 -6.17 -27.51
CA ASN A 1 -37.21 -4.73 -27.20
C ASN A 1 -35.89 -4.07 -27.57
N SER A 2 -35.69 -3.65 -28.83
CA SER A 2 -34.62 -2.71 -29.17
C SER A 2 -35.16 -1.29 -29.01
N VAL A 3 -34.64 -0.56 -28.02
CA VAL A 3 -35.16 0.77 -27.68
C VAL A 3 -34.73 1.79 -28.74
N LEU A 4 -33.53 1.69 -29.31
CA LEU A 4 -33.02 2.53 -30.42
C LEU A 4 -31.95 1.75 -31.22
N SER A 5 -31.94 1.81 -32.55
CA SER A 5 -30.90 1.16 -33.39
C SER A 5 -30.43 2.07 -34.51
N TRP A 6 -29.40 2.88 -34.26
CA TRP A 6 -28.87 3.84 -35.25
C TRP A 6 -27.63 3.30 -35.97
N LYS A 7 -27.80 2.93 -37.24
CA LYS A 7 -26.70 2.49 -38.11
C LYS A 7 -25.93 3.68 -38.70
N ASP A 8 -26.64 4.72 -39.14
CA ASP A 8 -26.07 5.92 -39.79
C ASP A 8 -26.94 7.17 -39.52
N SER A 9 -26.55 8.34 -40.03
CA SER A 9 -27.32 9.58 -39.87
C SER A 9 -28.68 9.56 -40.59
N LYS A 10 -28.88 8.67 -41.58
CA LYS A 10 -30.15 8.49 -42.29
C LYS A 10 -31.20 7.78 -41.41
N SER A 11 -30.75 6.90 -40.51
CA SER A 11 -31.62 6.24 -39.52
C SER A 11 -32.36 7.21 -38.58
N LEU A 12 -31.91 8.46 -38.44
CA LEU A 12 -32.61 9.50 -37.68
C LEU A 12 -33.95 9.91 -38.30
N TYR A 13 -34.04 9.90 -39.64
CA TYR A 13 -35.28 10.19 -40.35
C TYR A 13 -36.30 9.06 -40.16
N GLU A 14 -35.81 7.82 -40.22
CA GLU A 14 -36.61 6.61 -39.99
C GLU A 14 -37.11 6.53 -38.55
N GLU A 15 -36.28 6.87 -37.56
CA GLU A 15 -36.68 6.88 -36.15
C GLU A 15 -37.73 7.96 -35.86
N TYR A 16 -37.63 9.13 -36.50
CA TYR A 16 -38.68 10.16 -36.43
C TYR A 16 -40.01 9.65 -37.01
N ASN A 17 -39.98 8.95 -38.14
CA ASN A 17 -41.20 8.38 -38.73
C ASN A 17 -41.78 7.27 -37.87
N ARG A 18 -40.94 6.41 -37.28
CA ARG A 18 -41.36 5.37 -36.34
C ARG A 18 -42.01 5.97 -35.08
N LEU A 19 -41.44 7.05 -34.54
CA LEU A 19 -42.05 7.80 -33.43
C LEU A 19 -43.41 8.39 -33.83
N LYS A 20 -43.52 8.95 -35.04
CA LYS A 20 -44.78 9.47 -35.57
C LYS A 20 -45.84 8.38 -35.75
N GLU A 21 -45.46 7.19 -36.22
CA GLU A 21 -46.40 6.08 -36.43
C GLU A 21 -46.91 5.48 -35.12
N LYS A 22 -46.04 5.35 -34.12
CA LYS A 22 -46.37 4.79 -32.81
C LYS A 22 -46.99 5.78 -31.83
N ALA A 23 -46.96 7.08 -32.11
CA ALA A 23 -47.51 8.09 -31.22
C ALA A 23 -49.04 8.06 -31.19
N VAL A 24 -49.60 8.03 -29.97
CA VAL A 24 -51.04 8.15 -29.72
C VAL A 24 -51.58 9.48 -30.25
N ASN A 25 -50.79 10.56 -30.17
CA ASN A 25 -51.14 11.87 -30.74
C ASN A 25 -50.16 12.27 -31.85
N LYS A 26 -50.49 11.90 -33.09
CA LYS A 26 -49.67 12.21 -34.27
C LYS A 26 -49.50 13.70 -34.51
N LYS A 27 -50.52 14.51 -34.15
CA LYS A 27 -50.53 15.96 -34.35
C LYS A 27 -49.44 16.63 -33.51
N LEU A 28 -49.28 16.21 -32.26
CA LEU A 28 -48.23 16.67 -31.34
C LEU A 28 -46.80 16.43 -31.89
N ILE A 29 -46.56 15.28 -32.52
CA ILE A 29 -45.26 14.93 -33.11
C ILE A 29 -44.97 15.81 -34.33
N THR A 30 -45.96 16.03 -35.20
CA THR A 30 -45.80 16.92 -36.37
C THR A 30 -45.59 18.37 -35.99
N THR A 31 -46.28 18.88 -34.97
CA THR A 31 -46.10 20.27 -34.48
C THR A 31 -44.70 20.49 -33.92
N ASN A 32 -44.16 19.50 -33.20
CA ASN A 32 -42.83 19.59 -32.59
C ASN A 32 -41.70 18.99 -33.45
N ARG A 33 -41.93 18.85 -34.77
CA ARG A 33 -41.00 18.16 -35.70
C ARG A 33 -39.57 18.66 -35.60
N GLU A 34 -39.39 19.98 -35.60
CA GLU A 34 -38.09 20.66 -35.51
C GLU A 34 -37.37 20.30 -34.20
N ALA A 35 -38.06 20.42 -33.07
CA ALA A 35 -37.51 20.14 -31.75
C ALA A 35 -37.15 18.66 -31.56
N ILE A 36 -38.00 17.75 -32.02
CA ILE A 36 -37.76 16.30 -31.95
C ILE A 36 -36.55 15.94 -32.80
N ARG A 37 -36.45 16.46 -34.03
CA ARG A 37 -35.30 16.21 -34.90
C ARG A 37 -34.01 16.75 -34.34
N LYS A 38 -34.03 17.96 -33.78
CA LYS A 38 -32.87 18.56 -33.11
C LYS A 38 -32.43 17.69 -31.93
N THR A 39 -33.37 17.22 -31.13
CA THR A 39 -33.10 16.34 -29.97
C THR A 39 -32.51 15.00 -30.41
N LEU A 40 -33.10 14.34 -31.41
CA LEU A 40 -32.59 13.09 -31.96
C LEU A 40 -31.18 13.24 -32.55
N ARG A 41 -30.91 14.35 -33.25
CA ARG A 41 -29.58 14.66 -33.78
C ARG A 41 -28.56 14.90 -32.67
N THR A 42 -28.92 15.65 -31.63
CA THR A 42 -28.05 15.89 -30.47
C THR A 42 -27.76 14.56 -29.76
N LEU A 43 -28.77 13.72 -29.56
CA LEU A 43 -28.62 12.42 -28.91
C LEU A 43 -27.73 11.47 -29.72
N TYR A 44 -27.92 11.40 -31.05
CA TYR A 44 -27.05 10.63 -31.95
C TYR A 44 -25.62 11.13 -31.90
N ARG A 45 -25.40 12.45 -31.95
CA ARG A 45 -24.06 13.02 -31.86
C ARG A 45 -23.39 12.65 -30.54
N ARG A 46 -24.10 12.82 -29.41
CA ARG A 46 -23.57 12.52 -28.07
C ARG A 46 -23.23 11.04 -27.85
N ILE A 47 -23.95 10.12 -28.50
CA ILE A 47 -23.76 8.68 -28.31
C ILE A 47 -22.77 8.08 -29.32
N ARG A 48 -22.76 8.56 -30.57
CA ARG A 48 -21.98 7.94 -31.68
C ARG A 48 -20.79 8.75 -32.17
N ILE A 49 -20.78 10.05 -31.95
CA ILE A 49 -19.75 10.96 -32.50
C ILE A 49 -18.88 11.50 -31.37
N ASP A 50 -19.50 12.08 -30.36
CA ASP A 50 -18.82 12.58 -29.19
C ASP A 50 -18.48 11.36 -28.33
N ASN A 51 -17.22 10.89 -28.36
CA ASN A 51 -16.67 9.81 -27.52
C ASN A 51 -16.69 10.22 -26.03
N SER A 52 -17.89 10.39 -25.48
CA SER A 52 -18.13 10.91 -24.14
C SER A 52 -17.98 9.82 -23.07
N ILE A 53 -18.11 8.56 -23.49
CA ILE A 53 -17.97 7.37 -22.65
C ILE A 53 -16.72 6.64 -23.10
N ILE A 54 -15.64 6.82 -22.33
CA ILE A 54 -14.44 6.00 -22.47
C ILE A 54 -14.77 4.67 -21.80
N TYR A 55 -14.89 3.62 -22.58
CA TYR A 55 -15.06 2.26 -22.08
C TYR A 55 -13.90 1.40 -22.56
N PHE A 56 -13.45 0.51 -21.68
CA PHE A 56 -12.45 -0.50 -22.01
C PHE A 56 -13.14 -1.85 -22.02
N ASN A 57 -12.98 -2.62 -23.09
CA ASN A 57 -13.47 -3.99 -23.14
C ASN A 57 -12.42 -4.88 -22.46
N LEU A 58 -12.58 -5.05 -21.16
CA LEU A 58 -11.65 -5.78 -20.30
C LEU A 58 -12.01 -7.27 -20.36
N LYS A 59 -11.38 -8.03 -21.26
CA LYS A 59 -11.40 -9.50 -21.22
C LYS A 59 -10.10 -9.99 -20.60
N ASP A 60 -10.22 -10.94 -19.67
CA ASP A 60 -9.08 -11.64 -19.03
C ASP A 60 -8.10 -10.74 -18.26
N MET A 61 -8.57 -9.62 -17.70
CA MET A 61 -7.78 -8.74 -16.85
C MET A 61 -8.02 -9.01 -15.37
N ASP A 62 -6.95 -8.97 -14.57
CA ASP A 62 -7.05 -9.14 -13.13
C ASP A 62 -7.43 -7.82 -12.45
N ILE A 63 -7.95 -7.88 -11.22
CA ILE A 63 -8.41 -6.74 -10.43
C ILE A 63 -7.34 -5.66 -10.25
N ASP A 64 -6.05 -6.03 -10.14
CA ASP A 64 -4.98 -5.02 -10.07
C ASP A 64 -4.81 -4.29 -11.41
N ASP A 65 -4.98 -4.96 -12.55
CA ASP A 65 -4.82 -4.32 -13.86
C ASP A 65 -5.99 -3.36 -14.12
N ILE A 66 -7.20 -3.74 -13.67
CA ILE A 66 -8.38 -2.88 -13.67
C ILE A 66 -8.15 -1.66 -12.78
N LEU A 67 -7.54 -1.87 -11.60
CA LEU A 67 -7.22 -0.83 -10.65
C LEU A 67 -6.17 0.15 -11.20
N ASP A 68 -5.14 -0.35 -11.86
CA ASP A 68 -4.11 0.49 -12.48
C ASP A 68 -4.70 1.35 -13.62
N ILE A 69 -5.62 0.77 -14.42
CA ILE A 69 -6.39 1.55 -15.41
C ILE A 69 -7.25 2.60 -14.68
N PHE A 70 -7.96 2.22 -13.62
CA PHE A 70 -8.83 3.12 -12.86
C PHE A 70 -8.05 4.32 -12.31
N ILE A 71 -6.89 4.09 -11.68
CA ILE A 71 -6.03 5.15 -11.16
C ILE A 71 -5.54 6.04 -12.31
N ARG A 72 -5.10 5.44 -13.43
CA ARG A 72 -4.63 6.20 -14.59
C ARG A 72 -5.71 7.09 -15.19
N VAL A 73 -6.94 6.59 -15.32
CA VAL A 73 -8.07 7.36 -15.88
C VAL A 73 -8.54 8.45 -14.92
N ASN A 74 -8.53 8.20 -13.61
CA ASN A 74 -8.90 9.20 -12.59
C ASN A 74 -7.77 10.19 -12.26
N SER A 75 -6.56 10.01 -12.79
CA SER A 75 -5.41 10.90 -12.54
C SER A 75 -5.60 12.32 -13.08
N GLY A 76 -6.58 12.57 -13.95
CA GLY A 76 -6.98 13.90 -14.41
C GLY A 76 -7.93 14.66 -13.47
N GLY A 77 -8.40 14.02 -12.38
CA GLY A 77 -9.32 14.59 -11.37
C GLY A 77 -8.81 14.41 -9.93
N THR A 78 -9.71 14.22 -8.96
CA THR A 78 -9.31 13.88 -7.57
C THR A 78 -8.69 12.48 -7.55
N GLN A 79 -7.40 12.40 -7.25
CA GLN A 79 -6.63 11.17 -7.28
C GLN A 79 -7.08 10.23 -6.15
N LEU A 80 -7.87 9.20 -6.48
CA LEU A 80 -8.09 8.09 -5.56
C LEU A 80 -6.78 7.31 -5.41
N SER A 81 -6.32 7.11 -4.18
CA SER A 81 -5.08 6.37 -3.94
C SER A 81 -5.33 4.86 -4.06
N LYS A 82 -4.30 4.09 -4.46
CA LYS A 82 -4.34 2.61 -4.44
C LYS A 82 -4.77 2.07 -3.07
N THR A 83 -4.40 2.78 -2.02
CA THR A 83 -4.77 2.54 -0.63
C THR A 83 -6.27 2.66 -0.40
N ASP A 84 -6.94 3.69 -0.93
CA ASP A 84 -8.39 3.88 -0.75
C ASP A 84 -9.20 2.77 -1.40
N LEU A 85 -8.77 2.31 -2.58
CA LEU A 85 -9.43 1.21 -3.28
C LEU A 85 -9.20 -0.13 -2.57
N LEU A 86 -7.98 -0.36 -2.04
CA LEU A 86 -7.67 -1.53 -1.22
C LEU A 86 -8.49 -1.54 0.08
N MET A 87 -8.60 -0.40 0.76
CA MET A 87 -9.46 -0.27 1.94
C MET A 87 -10.94 -0.48 1.60
N SER A 88 -11.40 -0.06 0.42
CA SER A 88 -12.77 -0.32 -0.05
C SER A 88 -13.02 -1.82 -0.21
N THR A 89 -12.07 -2.56 -0.77
CA THR A 89 -12.15 -4.03 -0.87
C THR A 89 -12.17 -4.70 0.50
N ILE A 90 -11.31 -4.26 1.43
CA ILE A 90 -11.26 -4.83 2.78
C ILE A 90 -12.55 -4.56 3.55
N THR A 91 -13.07 -3.34 3.44
CA THR A 91 -14.31 -2.90 4.10
C THR A 91 -15.51 -3.76 3.68
N ALA A 92 -15.51 -4.27 2.45
CA ALA A 92 -16.55 -5.18 1.97
C ALA A 92 -16.58 -6.53 2.71
N SER A 93 -15.46 -7.00 3.27
CA SER A 93 -15.39 -8.23 4.09
C SER A 93 -15.25 -7.96 5.59
N TRP A 94 -14.82 -6.76 5.97
CA TRP A 94 -14.63 -6.34 7.36
C TRP A 94 -15.09 -4.88 7.52
N GLU A 95 -16.36 -4.70 7.86
CA GLU A 95 -17.06 -3.40 7.87
C GLU A 95 -16.31 -2.28 8.60
N ASN A 96 -15.76 -2.54 9.80
CA ASN A 96 -15.04 -1.53 10.59
C ASN A 96 -13.52 -1.62 10.41
N ALA A 97 -13.04 -2.14 9.28
CA ALA A 97 -11.60 -2.27 9.01
C ALA A 97 -10.92 -0.90 8.94
N ARG A 98 -11.56 0.06 8.26
CA ARG A 98 -11.00 1.39 8.02
C ARG A 98 -10.78 2.13 9.34
N ASP A 99 -11.83 2.27 10.13
CA ASP A 99 -11.76 2.94 11.43
C ASP A 99 -10.68 2.31 12.33
N ARG A 100 -10.61 0.98 12.38
CA ARG A 100 -9.60 0.29 13.21
C ARG A 100 -8.16 0.54 12.75
N VAL A 101 -7.93 0.62 11.44
CA VAL A 101 -6.61 0.92 10.88
C VAL A 101 -6.26 2.38 11.14
N GLU A 102 -7.20 3.30 10.94
CA GLU A 102 -7.03 4.74 11.20
C GLU A 102 -6.78 5.01 12.70
N ASP A 103 -7.54 4.37 13.60
CA ASP A 103 -7.33 4.45 15.06
C ASP A 103 -5.92 4.00 15.47
N LEU A 104 -5.44 2.88 14.89
CA LEU A 104 -4.09 2.40 15.15
C LEU A 104 -3.04 3.38 14.61
N LEU A 105 -3.25 3.93 13.41
CA LEU A 105 -2.35 4.91 12.81
C LEU A 105 -2.25 6.18 13.65
N ASP A 106 -3.38 6.75 14.06
CA ASP A 106 -3.42 7.95 14.89
C ASP A 106 -2.71 7.73 16.22
N TYR A 107 -2.94 6.56 16.83
CA TYR A 107 -2.28 6.18 18.07
C TYR A 107 -0.76 6.04 17.93
N ILE A 108 -0.26 5.31 16.93
CA ILE A 108 1.20 5.10 16.77
C ILE A 108 1.91 6.35 16.23
N ASN A 109 1.27 7.13 15.35
CA ASN A 109 1.82 8.37 14.83
C ASN A 109 1.81 9.49 15.89
N GLY A 110 0.97 9.38 16.93
CA GLY A 110 0.96 10.27 18.08
C GLY A 110 2.09 10.04 19.09
N LYS A 111 2.86 8.96 18.98
CA LYS A 111 3.94 8.64 19.92
C LYS A 111 5.22 9.45 19.69
N GLY A 112 5.98 9.68 20.76
CA GLY A 112 7.29 10.35 20.70
C GLY A 112 7.21 11.74 20.04
N ARG A 113 8.13 12.03 19.12
CA ARG A 113 8.14 13.27 18.31
C ARG A 113 7.30 13.17 17.03
N ARG A 114 6.27 12.32 17.06
CA ARG A 114 5.38 11.90 15.96
C ARG A 114 6.06 11.03 14.90
N PHE A 115 5.29 10.13 14.33
CA PHE A 115 5.68 9.31 13.16
C PHE A 115 4.77 9.60 11.97
N ASN A 116 5.18 9.09 10.80
CA ASN A 116 4.50 9.30 9.51
C ASN A 116 4.09 7.94 8.87
N PHE A 117 3.64 6.98 9.67
CA PHE A 117 3.09 5.71 9.16
C PHE A 117 1.78 5.95 8.41
N ASP A 118 1.53 5.15 7.37
CA ASP A 118 0.31 5.20 6.55
C ASP A 118 -0.39 3.84 6.50
N ILE A 119 -1.57 3.80 5.88
CA ILE A 119 -2.35 2.58 5.72
C ILE A 119 -1.57 1.51 4.94
N ASP A 120 -0.75 1.87 3.95
CA ASP A 120 0.11 0.92 3.23
C ASP A 120 1.04 0.19 4.20
N PHE A 121 1.69 0.90 5.12
CA PHE A 121 2.53 0.32 6.15
C PHE A 121 1.77 -0.70 7.01
N ILE A 122 0.57 -0.37 7.51
CA ILE A 122 -0.23 -1.28 8.35
C ILE A 122 -0.63 -2.53 7.58
N MET A 123 -1.15 -2.35 6.36
CA MET A 123 -1.66 -3.45 5.55
C MET A 123 -0.53 -4.38 5.09
N ARG A 124 0.63 -3.81 4.71
CA ARG A 124 1.85 -4.56 4.38
C ARG A 124 2.39 -5.33 5.59
N THR A 125 2.35 -4.70 6.76
CA THR A 125 2.71 -5.36 8.02
C THR A 125 1.80 -6.57 8.27
N CYS A 126 0.49 -6.43 8.12
CA CYS A 126 -0.45 -7.55 8.27
C CYS A 126 -0.11 -8.74 7.37
N LEU A 127 0.20 -8.50 6.08
CA LEU A 127 0.61 -9.55 5.15
C LEU A 127 1.91 -10.24 5.56
N VAL A 128 2.88 -9.46 6.05
CA VAL A 128 4.17 -10.00 6.49
C VAL A 128 4.00 -10.87 7.74
N LEU A 129 3.25 -10.39 8.74
CA LEU A 129 3.00 -11.07 10.03
C LEU A 129 2.29 -12.42 9.87
N LEU A 130 1.32 -12.49 8.96
CA LEU A 130 0.52 -13.67 8.69
C LEU A 130 1.09 -14.54 7.57
N ASP A 131 2.39 -14.39 7.30
CA ASP A 131 3.15 -15.19 6.33
C ASP A 131 2.53 -15.21 4.90
N GLY A 132 1.72 -14.20 4.56
CA GLY A 132 1.06 -14.06 3.26
C GLY A 132 2.02 -13.65 2.14
N ASN A 133 1.51 -13.49 0.92
CA ASN A 133 2.30 -12.94 -0.17
C ASN A 133 2.64 -11.48 0.13
N ILE A 134 3.93 -11.13 0.15
CA ILE A 134 4.41 -9.78 0.53
C ILE A 134 4.20 -8.78 -0.61
N LEU A 135 3.98 -9.25 -1.84
CA LEU A 135 3.61 -8.38 -2.95
C LEU A 135 2.29 -7.69 -2.60
N PHE A 136 2.37 -6.38 -2.36
CA PHE A 136 1.24 -5.57 -1.92
C PHE A 136 0.31 -5.30 -3.11
N ARG A 137 -0.64 -6.21 -3.29
CA ARG A 137 -1.62 -6.26 -4.38
C ARG A 137 -3.01 -6.47 -3.78
N VAL A 138 -4.05 -6.00 -4.45
CA VAL A 138 -5.44 -6.19 -3.97
C VAL A 138 -5.76 -7.68 -3.90
N ARG A 139 -5.22 -8.47 -4.83
CA ARG A 139 -5.30 -9.94 -4.86
C ARG A 139 -4.77 -10.59 -3.58
N SER A 140 -3.81 -9.96 -2.89
CA SER A 140 -3.23 -10.46 -1.64
C SER A 140 -4.20 -10.36 -0.45
N PHE A 141 -5.31 -9.61 -0.60
CA PHE A 141 -6.36 -9.42 0.40
C PHE A 141 -7.66 -10.11 -0.01
N GLY A 142 -7.59 -11.39 -0.37
CA GLY A 142 -8.79 -12.21 -0.54
C GLY A 142 -9.58 -12.38 0.77
N PRO A 143 -10.86 -12.79 0.71
CA PRO A 143 -11.74 -12.90 1.89
C PRO A 143 -11.12 -13.72 3.04
N GLU A 144 -10.49 -14.86 2.73
CA GLU A 144 -9.83 -15.72 3.71
C GLU A 144 -8.69 -15.00 4.46
N LYS A 145 -7.90 -14.19 3.74
CA LYS A 145 -6.80 -13.44 4.33
C LYS A 145 -7.31 -12.28 5.18
N ILE A 146 -8.39 -11.61 4.76
CA ILE A 146 -9.03 -10.56 5.55
C ILE A 146 -9.59 -11.14 6.85
N ASP A 147 -10.24 -12.30 6.80
CA ASP A 147 -10.72 -12.98 7.99
C ASP A 147 -9.57 -13.39 8.93
N GLU A 148 -8.44 -13.83 8.38
CA GLU A 148 -7.24 -14.13 9.17
C GLU A 148 -6.67 -12.87 9.86
N ILE A 149 -6.63 -11.73 9.16
CA ILE A 149 -6.23 -10.44 9.73
C ILE A 149 -7.19 -10.06 10.85
N LYS A 150 -8.49 -10.15 10.62
CA LYS A 150 -9.53 -9.81 11.61
C LYS A 150 -9.39 -10.66 12.87
N ARG A 151 -9.17 -11.97 12.75
CA ARG A 151 -8.97 -12.88 13.89
C ARG A 151 -7.70 -12.55 14.69
N ASN A 152 -6.63 -12.14 14.02
CA ASN A 152 -5.34 -11.84 14.65
C ASN A 152 -5.12 -10.35 14.98
N TRP A 153 -6.10 -9.49 14.70
CA TRP A 153 -5.96 -8.03 14.77
C TRP A 153 -5.40 -7.54 16.10
N ARG A 154 -5.87 -8.10 17.23
CA ARG A 154 -5.38 -7.73 18.57
C ARG A 154 -3.88 -7.98 18.73
N ASN A 155 -3.39 -9.12 18.25
CA ASN A 155 -1.98 -9.49 18.34
C ASN A 155 -1.13 -8.63 17.41
N ILE A 156 -1.64 -8.31 16.22
CA ILE A 156 -1.01 -7.41 15.26
C ILE A 156 -0.87 -6.01 15.88
N TYR A 157 -1.96 -5.47 16.44
CA TYR A 157 -1.99 -4.18 17.12
C TYR A 157 -0.92 -4.12 18.22
N LEU A 158 -0.89 -5.10 19.12
CA LEU A 158 0.06 -5.14 20.24
C LEU A 158 1.52 -5.25 19.77
N ALA A 159 1.78 -6.00 18.71
CA ALA A 159 3.12 -6.11 18.15
C ALA A 159 3.60 -4.78 17.55
N ILE A 160 2.75 -4.11 16.76
CA ILE A 160 3.05 -2.80 16.18
C ILE A 160 3.27 -1.76 17.29
N ASP A 161 2.34 -1.68 18.24
CA ASP A 161 2.40 -0.79 19.40
C ASP A 161 3.73 -0.93 20.16
N LYS A 162 4.09 -2.18 20.50
CA LYS A 162 5.33 -2.50 21.20
C LYS A 162 6.57 -2.13 20.39
N THR A 163 6.61 -2.46 19.09
CA THR A 163 7.73 -2.10 18.22
C THR A 163 7.88 -0.58 18.11
N VAL A 164 6.80 0.18 17.97
CA VAL A 164 6.87 1.65 17.91
C VAL A 164 7.34 2.24 19.23
N SER A 165 6.93 1.69 20.38
CA SER A 165 7.49 2.10 21.68
C SER A 165 9.01 1.88 21.74
N ILE A 166 9.51 0.74 21.24
CA ILE A 166 10.95 0.49 21.14
C ILE A 166 11.64 1.52 20.24
N LEU A 167 11.01 1.92 19.12
CA LEU A 167 11.57 2.96 18.25
C LEU A 167 11.73 4.30 18.98
N VAL A 168 10.73 4.69 19.78
CA VAL A 168 10.79 5.91 20.61
C VAL A 168 11.92 5.81 21.63
N ASP A 169 12.06 4.66 22.31
CA ASP A 169 13.13 4.42 23.29
C ASP A 169 14.53 4.50 22.63
N LEU A 170 14.63 4.15 21.35
CA LEU A 170 15.85 4.23 20.55
C LEU A 170 16.06 5.62 19.92
N GLY A 171 15.17 6.60 20.17
CA GLY A 171 15.30 7.97 19.67
C GLY A 171 14.85 8.18 18.22
N TYR A 172 14.15 7.23 17.61
CA TYR A 172 13.59 7.42 16.27
C TYR A 172 12.25 8.16 16.29
N ASP A 173 11.98 8.89 15.21
CA ASP A 173 10.76 9.65 14.94
C ASP A 173 10.49 9.72 13.42
N GLY A 174 9.45 10.46 13.01
CA GLY A 174 9.07 10.60 11.60
C GLY A 174 10.09 11.33 10.71
N MET A 175 11.07 12.03 11.28
CA MET A 175 12.13 12.73 10.54
C MET A 175 13.37 11.85 10.37
N THR A 176 13.71 11.07 11.40
CA THR A 176 14.89 10.19 11.44
C THR A 176 14.62 8.82 10.82
N LEU A 177 13.40 8.32 10.88
CA LEU A 177 12.98 7.07 10.24
C LEU A 177 12.71 7.29 8.74
N THR A 178 13.76 7.35 7.94
CA THR A 178 13.68 7.60 6.49
C THR A 178 12.95 6.49 5.72
N SER A 179 12.88 5.27 6.26
CA SER A 179 12.15 4.15 5.66
C SER A 179 11.25 3.42 6.66
N ARG A 180 9.94 3.54 6.48
CA ARG A 180 8.91 2.87 7.28
C ARG A 180 8.95 1.34 7.13
N ASN A 181 9.32 0.87 5.94
CA ASN A 181 9.45 -0.57 5.65
C ASN A 181 10.54 -1.25 6.48
N SER A 182 11.53 -0.50 6.97
CA SER A 182 12.56 -1.03 7.88
C SER A 182 12.00 -1.50 9.22
N VAL A 183 10.83 -1.01 9.63
CA VAL A 183 10.20 -1.40 10.90
C VAL A 183 9.53 -2.77 10.80
N ILE A 184 9.02 -3.13 9.63
CA ILE A 184 8.17 -4.32 9.43
C ILE A 184 8.84 -5.64 9.89
N PRO A 185 10.13 -5.91 9.59
CA PRO A 185 10.80 -7.10 10.08
C PRO A 185 10.93 -7.16 11.61
N LEU A 186 11.04 -6.00 12.27
CA LEU A 186 11.04 -5.94 13.74
C LEU A 186 9.66 -6.25 14.30
N VAL A 187 8.59 -5.74 13.68
CA VAL A 187 7.22 -6.11 14.07
C VAL A 187 7.00 -7.62 13.91
N TYR A 188 7.48 -8.21 12.82
CA TYR A 188 7.42 -9.66 12.60
C TYR A 188 8.12 -10.45 13.71
N TYR A 189 9.33 -10.05 14.05
CA TYR A 189 10.10 -10.69 15.10
C TYR A 189 9.37 -10.62 16.46
N ILE A 190 8.83 -9.47 16.83
CA ILE A 190 8.06 -9.29 18.07
C ILE A 190 6.76 -10.09 18.05
N TYR A 191 6.00 -10.03 16.95
CA TYR A 191 4.74 -10.77 16.78
C TYR A 191 4.92 -12.28 16.92
N LYS A 192 6.02 -12.83 16.41
CA LYS A 192 6.35 -14.26 16.50
C LYS A 192 7.00 -14.66 17.85
N GLY A 193 7.02 -13.75 18.84
CA GLY A 193 7.46 -14.04 20.20
C GLY A 193 8.97 -13.92 20.43
N GLY A 194 9.65 -13.07 19.66
CA GLY A 194 11.06 -12.72 19.91
C GLY A 194 11.25 -11.90 21.19
N GLU A 195 12.43 -12.01 21.80
CA GLU A 195 12.80 -11.26 23.00
C GLU A 195 13.16 -9.80 22.68
N ASP A 196 12.81 -8.86 23.56
CA ASP A 196 13.12 -7.43 23.39
C ASP A 196 13.92 -6.85 24.57
N LYS A 197 14.79 -7.66 25.17
CA LYS A 197 15.68 -7.21 26.25
C LYS A 197 16.73 -6.22 25.70
N SER A 198 17.51 -5.62 26.60
CA SER A 198 18.51 -4.59 26.24
C SER A 198 19.47 -5.02 25.13
N LYS A 199 19.92 -6.27 25.13
CA LYS A 199 20.81 -6.81 24.09
C LYS A 199 20.14 -6.83 22.72
N GLU A 200 18.89 -7.30 22.65
CA GLU A 200 18.11 -7.36 21.42
C GLU A 200 17.78 -5.95 20.93
N ARG A 201 17.45 -5.02 21.82
CA ARG A 201 17.25 -3.60 21.49
C ARG A 201 18.48 -2.95 20.86
N ASN A 202 19.68 -3.25 21.37
CA ASN A 202 20.92 -2.80 20.72
C ASN A 202 21.10 -3.39 19.32
N ASN A 203 20.69 -4.65 19.10
CA ASN A 203 20.74 -5.23 17.76
C ASN A 203 19.66 -4.66 16.83
N PHE A 204 18.47 -4.30 17.33
CA PHE A 204 17.46 -3.58 16.57
C PHE A 204 17.98 -2.22 16.13
N LYS A 205 18.65 -1.49 17.03
CA LYS A 205 19.29 -0.22 16.72
C LYS A 205 20.31 -0.35 15.60
N LYS A 206 21.26 -1.29 15.72
CA LYS A 206 22.24 -1.57 14.66
C LYS A 206 21.57 -1.90 13.33
N TYR A 207 20.55 -2.76 13.37
CA TYR A 207 19.80 -3.12 12.18
C TYR A 207 19.14 -1.91 11.50
N LEU A 208 18.45 -1.05 12.27
CA LEU A 208 17.79 0.13 11.74
C LEU A 208 18.81 1.12 11.17
N GLN A 209 19.91 1.39 11.90
CA GLN A 209 20.98 2.26 11.43
C GLN A 209 21.50 1.81 10.06
N HIS A 210 21.85 0.54 9.93
CA HIS A 210 22.33 0.00 8.66
C HIS A 210 21.25 0.01 7.57
N ALA A 211 20.03 -0.42 7.87
CA ALA A 211 18.95 -0.47 6.88
C ALA A 211 18.56 0.92 6.35
N LEU A 212 18.66 1.96 7.19
CA LEU A 212 18.38 3.35 6.83
C LEU A 212 19.54 3.97 6.05
N LEU A 213 20.80 3.72 6.43
CA LEU A 213 21.98 4.26 5.75
C LEU A 213 22.19 3.66 4.37
N THR A 214 22.07 2.34 4.23
CA THR A 214 22.26 1.68 2.93
C THR A 214 21.06 1.83 1.99
N GLY A 215 19.97 2.45 2.46
CA GLY A 215 18.73 2.54 1.71
C GLY A 215 18.16 1.17 1.31
N PHE A 216 18.37 0.15 2.14
CA PHE A 216 18.07 -1.26 1.82
C PHE A 216 16.63 -1.46 1.28
N PHE A 217 15.68 -0.72 1.85
CA PHE A 217 14.26 -0.76 1.48
C PHE A 217 13.85 0.24 0.38
N GLY A 218 14.79 0.74 -0.42
CA GLY A 218 14.54 1.66 -1.55
C GLY A 218 13.72 1.00 -2.69
N ILE A 219 14.15 1.16 -3.94
CA ILE A 219 13.36 0.82 -5.16
C ILE A 219 12.72 -0.59 -5.13
N HIS A 220 13.41 -1.60 -4.57
CA HIS A 220 12.89 -2.97 -4.38
C HIS A 220 12.60 -3.30 -2.91
N GLY A 221 11.77 -2.51 -2.24
CA GLY A 221 11.41 -2.71 -0.82
C GLY A 221 10.71 -4.04 -0.54
N ASP A 222 9.86 -4.51 -1.46
CA ASP A 222 9.09 -5.76 -1.28
C ASP A 222 10.01 -7.00 -1.24
N GLN A 223 10.99 -7.07 -2.15
CA GLN A 223 11.94 -8.18 -2.17
C GLN A 223 12.83 -8.19 -0.91
N ALA A 224 13.23 -7.01 -0.43
CA ALA A 224 13.96 -6.86 0.82
C ALA A 224 13.16 -7.41 2.01
N LEU A 225 11.85 -7.11 2.07
CA LEU A 225 10.95 -7.67 3.09
C LEU A 225 10.81 -9.19 2.99
N VAL A 226 10.70 -9.73 1.77
CA VAL A 226 10.64 -11.18 1.53
C VAL A 226 11.90 -11.87 2.05
N ASN A 227 13.06 -11.34 1.70
CA ASN A 227 14.35 -11.92 2.09
C ASN A 227 14.52 -11.89 3.61
N LEU A 228 14.21 -10.76 4.25
CA LEU A 228 14.29 -10.63 5.71
C LEU A 228 13.28 -11.53 6.44
N ARG A 229 12.04 -11.62 5.96
CA ARG A 229 11.05 -12.53 6.56
C ARG A 229 11.50 -13.99 6.45
N ASN A 230 11.96 -14.41 5.27
CA ASN A 230 12.49 -15.76 5.05
C ASN A 230 13.75 -16.05 5.87
N TYR A 231 14.56 -15.02 6.13
CA TYR A 231 15.68 -15.14 7.04
C TYR A 231 15.21 -15.39 8.48
N LEU A 232 14.19 -14.67 8.96
CA LEU A 232 13.71 -14.76 10.35
C LEU A 232 12.89 -16.02 10.65
N ARG A 233 12.30 -16.68 9.65
CA ARG A 233 11.35 -17.79 9.85
C ARG A 233 11.85 -19.17 9.42
N LYS A 234 11.43 -20.20 10.12
CA LYS A 234 11.54 -21.61 9.72
C LYS A 234 10.16 -22.23 9.61
N GLU A 235 10.01 -23.13 8.65
CA GLU A 235 8.81 -23.95 8.51
C GLU A 235 8.71 -24.92 9.70
N ASN A 236 7.50 -25.06 10.24
CA ASN A 236 7.18 -26.00 11.30
C ASN A 236 6.65 -27.31 10.69
N ARG A 237 6.51 -28.35 11.51
CA ARG A 237 6.05 -29.68 11.03
C ARG A 237 4.58 -29.71 10.57
N GLU A 238 3.83 -28.65 10.87
CA GLU A 238 2.39 -28.51 10.60
C GLU A 238 2.11 -27.59 9.39
N GLY A 239 3.16 -27.17 8.64
CA GLY A 239 3.03 -26.30 7.47
C GLY A 239 2.91 -24.81 7.77
N GLY A 240 3.06 -24.39 9.03
CA GLY A 240 3.15 -22.98 9.46
C GLY A 240 4.59 -22.49 9.63
N PHE A 241 4.76 -21.22 10.01
CA PHE A 241 6.08 -20.61 10.19
C PHE A 241 6.30 -20.08 11.61
N ASN A 242 7.42 -20.50 12.20
CA ASN A 242 7.91 -20.05 13.50
C ASN A 242 9.21 -19.28 13.37
N LEU A 243 9.55 -18.49 14.38
CA LEU A 243 10.82 -17.78 14.42
C LEU A 243 12.00 -18.76 14.49
N LYS A 244 13.07 -18.50 13.73
CA LYS A 244 14.29 -19.35 13.74
C LYS A 244 14.96 -19.35 15.11
N SER A 245 15.14 -18.16 15.67
CA SER A 245 15.74 -17.92 16.98
C SER A 245 14.94 -16.88 17.76
N ARG A 246 14.81 -17.07 19.08
CA ARG A 246 14.18 -16.09 19.98
C ARG A 246 15.06 -14.88 20.25
N THR A 247 16.34 -14.91 19.89
CA THR A 247 17.28 -13.78 20.01
C THR A 247 17.54 -13.14 18.64
N PHE A 248 17.57 -11.81 18.58
CA PHE A 248 17.88 -11.06 17.36
C PHE A 248 19.37 -10.71 17.33
N SER A 249 20.12 -11.31 16.40
CA SER A 249 21.54 -10.97 16.18
C SER A 249 21.70 -10.29 14.82
N PHE A 250 22.12 -9.03 14.85
CA PHE A 250 22.40 -8.29 13.64
C PHE A 250 23.62 -8.83 12.89
N ASP A 251 24.67 -9.23 13.59
CA ASP A 251 25.90 -9.75 12.98
C ASP A 251 25.63 -11.03 12.17
N HIS A 252 24.83 -11.96 12.74
CA HIS A 252 24.39 -13.15 12.02
C HIS A 252 23.46 -12.82 10.85
N LEU A 253 22.61 -11.80 10.97
CA LEU A 253 21.75 -11.34 9.88
C LEU A 253 22.58 -10.79 8.73
N LYS A 254 23.54 -9.89 9.03
CA LYS A 254 24.44 -9.29 8.06
C LYS A 254 25.19 -10.34 7.24
N MET A 255 25.75 -11.37 7.89
CA MET A 255 26.51 -12.42 7.21
C MET A 255 25.67 -13.39 6.35
N ASN A 256 24.41 -13.61 6.71
CA ASN A 256 23.60 -14.68 6.13
C ASN A 256 22.43 -14.21 5.26
N LEU A 257 22.15 -12.90 5.25
CA LEU A 257 21.07 -12.34 4.43
C LEU A 257 21.50 -12.31 2.96
N LYS A 258 21.05 -13.31 2.20
CA LYS A 258 21.21 -13.33 0.74
C LYS A 258 20.16 -12.40 0.11
N SER A 259 20.61 -11.27 -0.41
CA SER A 259 19.77 -10.37 -1.22
C SER A 259 20.48 -10.04 -2.52
N SER A 260 19.88 -10.42 -3.66
CA SER A 260 20.45 -10.16 -4.99
C SER A 260 20.61 -8.65 -5.21
N GLY A 261 21.86 -8.18 -5.28
CA GLY A 261 22.20 -6.79 -5.59
C GLY A 261 21.94 -5.77 -4.48
N LYS A 262 21.66 -6.19 -3.24
CA LYS A 262 21.47 -5.28 -2.10
C LYS A 262 22.13 -5.83 -0.85
N THR A 263 22.89 -4.99 -0.15
CA THR A 263 23.52 -5.34 1.12
C THR A 263 23.05 -4.40 2.24
N ILE A 264 23.03 -4.93 3.47
CA ILE A 264 22.86 -4.14 4.70
C ILE A 264 24.25 -3.79 5.29
N GLU A 265 25.32 -4.27 4.66
CA GLU A 265 26.68 -3.85 4.95
C GLU A 265 26.92 -2.42 4.49
N ILE A 266 27.58 -1.64 5.35
CA ILE A 266 28.11 -0.32 5.03
C ILE A 266 29.58 -0.56 4.67
N THR A 267 29.99 -0.19 3.47
CA THR A 267 31.40 -0.22 3.05
C THR A 267 32.12 1.07 3.46
N GLU A 268 33.45 1.10 3.34
CA GLU A 268 34.22 2.35 3.54
C GLU A 268 33.83 3.41 2.51
N ASP A 269 33.60 3.02 1.26
CA ASP A 269 33.11 3.93 0.21
C ASP A 269 31.74 4.55 0.57
N ASP A 270 30.82 3.76 1.15
CA ASP A 270 29.53 4.26 1.62
C ASP A 270 29.68 5.30 2.75
N LEU A 271 30.69 5.13 3.61
CA LEU A 271 31.00 6.06 4.71
C LEU A 271 31.55 7.39 4.19
N ASP A 272 32.47 7.35 3.22
CA ASP A 272 33.05 8.55 2.61
C ASP A 272 31.96 9.37 1.89
N ASP A 273 31.09 8.72 1.11
CA ASP A 273 29.94 9.36 0.47
C ASP A 273 28.96 9.97 1.49
N LEU A 274 28.83 9.37 2.67
CA LEU A 274 27.97 9.86 3.75
C LEU A 274 28.56 11.06 4.49
N LEU A 275 29.89 11.12 4.62
CA LEU A 275 30.60 12.22 5.26
C LEU A 275 30.68 13.46 4.36
N ASP A 276 30.65 13.28 3.03
CA ASP A 276 30.65 14.37 2.04
C ASP A 276 29.27 15.04 1.86
N LYS A 277 28.19 14.46 2.40
CA LYS A 277 26.84 15.05 2.34
C LYS A 277 26.66 16.22 3.32
N ASN A 278 26.11 17.33 2.82
CA ASN A 278 25.62 18.43 3.66
C ASN A 278 24.51 17.96 4.64
N LYS A 279 24.39 18.64 5.80
CA LYS A 279 23.39 18.33 6.86
C LYS A 279 22.02 17.94 6.28
N GLY A 280 21.63 16.67 6.47
CA GLY A 280 20.41 16.07 5.92
C GLY A 280 19.77 15.05 6.87
N ARG A 281 18.79 14.29 6.37
CA ARG A 281 18.05 13.28 7.19
C ARG A 281 18.95 12.12 7.61
N GLU A 282 19.99 11.82 6.83
CA GLU A 282 20.97 10.78 7.15
C GLU A 282 21.93 11.19 8.28
N ALA A 283 22.07 12.48 8.57
CA ALA A 283 23.03 12.98 9.56
C ALA A 283 22.73 12.46 10.97
N PHE A 284 21.45 12.30 11.34
CA PHE A 284 21.09 11.70 12.63
C PHE A 284 21.61 10.26 12.74
N VAL A 285 21.45 9.46 11.67
CA VAL A 285 21.86 8.06 11.68
C VAL A 285 23.38 7.95 11.77
N VAL A 286 24.11 8.78 11.04
CA VAL A 286 25.58 8.88 11.15
C VAL A 286 26.02 9.29 12.55
N LEU A 287 25.44 10.35 13.12
CA LEU A 287 25.80 10.82 14.46
C LEU A 287 25.48 9.78 15.55
N SER A 288 24.38 9.03 15.41
CA SER A 288 24.03 7.95 16.34
C SER A 288 25.02 6.76 16.32
N ILE A 289 25.77 6.60 15.22
CA ILE A 289 26.85 5.62 15.10
C ILE A 289 28.15 6.17 15.67
N LEU A 290 28.52 7.41 15.30
CA LEU A 290 29.79 8.03 15.69
C LEU A 290 29.83 8.45 17.16
N TYR A 291 28.67 8.80 17.74
CA TYR A 291 28.56 9.35 19.08
C TYR A 291 27.52 8.59 19.94
N PRO A 292 27.73 7.29 20.24
CA PRO A 292 26.78 6.50 21.01
C PRO A 292 26.48 7.08 22.40
N GLN A 293 27.44 7.79 23.00
CA GLN A 293 27.35 8.39 24.34
C GLN A 293 26.52 9.69 24.43
N PHE A 294 26.15 10.32 23.31
CA PHE A 294 25.45 11.62 23.33
C PHE A 294 23.91 11.49 23.22
N GLU A 295 23.38 10.28 23.14
CA GLU A 295 21.93 10.03 23.07
C GLU A 295 21.15 10.47 24.32
N ASP A 296 21.80 10.50 25.50
CA ASP A 296 21.12 10.93 26.73
C ASP A 296 20.90 12.45 26.81
N ASN A 297 21.63 13.26 26.03
CA ASN A 297 21.62 14.73 26.12
C ASN A 297 20.81 15.41 25.00
N LEU A 298 20.23 14.64 24.07
CA LEU A 298 19.36 15.16 23.00
C LEU A 298 17.87 14.82 23.23
N LYS A 299 17.53 14.31 24.42
CA LYS A 299 16.16 14.01 24.89
C LYS A 299 15.29 15.26 24.94
#